data_AF-A0A968ANY0-F1
#
_entry.id   AF-A0A968ANY0-F1
#
_cell.length_a   1.000
_cell.length_b   1.000
_cell.length_c   1.000
_cell.angle_alpha   90.00
_cell.angle_beta   90.00
_cell.angle_gamma   90.00
#
_symmetry.space_group_name_H-M   'P 1'
#
loop_
_entity.id
_entity.type
_entity.pdbx_description
1 polymer ?
#
loop_
_entity_poly.entity_id
_entity_poly.type
_entity_poly.pdbx_seq_one_letter_code
_entity_poly.pdbx_strand_id
1 'polypeptide(L)' 'VIDYPLHKLILNRLANWFIKILFNIKYNDITNAFKCYRREVIDGIKPILSYHFNITVELPLKAIVRNYNY' A
#
# COMPACT_ATOMS: atom_id res chain seq x y z
N VAL A 1 -14.16 12.16 -4.46
CA VAL A 1 -14.39 11.94 -3.02
C VAL A 1 -15.42 12.95 -2.59
N ILE A 2 -16.52 12.50 -2.00
CA ILE A 2 -17.60 13.37 -1.50
C ILE A 2 -17.22 13.76 -0.07
N ASP A 3 -17.33 15.04 0.28
CA ASP A 3 -17.00 15.60 1.61
C ASP A 3 -15.58 15.34 2.16
N TYR A 4 -14.59 15.20 1.27
CA TYR A 4 -13.20 15.01 1.69
C TYR A 4 -12.45 16.34 1.74
N PRO A 5 -11.80 16.67 2.88
CA PRO A 5 -11.04 17.92 3.00
C PRO A 5 -9.94 18.03 1.95
N LEU A 6 -9.92 19.13 1.20
CA LEU A 6 -8.99 19.32 0.07
C LEU A 6 -7.52 19.21 0.48
N HIS A 7 -7.13 19.79 1.62
CA HIS A 7 -5.75 19.73 2.10
C HIS A 7 -5.30 18.28 2.37
N LYS A 8 -6.19 17.46 2.95
CA LYS A 8 -5.93 16.04 3.19
C LYS A 8 -5.81 15.28 1.87
N LEU A 9 -6.57 15.68 0.84
CA LEU A 9 -6.56 15.01 -0.46
C LEU A 9 -5.23 15.23 -1.16
N ILE A 10 -4.75 16.48 -1.14
CA ILE A 10 -3.47 16.86 -1.72
C ILE A 10 -2.33 16.09 -1.03
N LEU A 11 -2.31 16.08 0.31
CA LEU A 11 -1.32 15.31 1.08
C LEU A 11 -1.35 13.81 0.74
N ASN A 12 -2.54 13.20 0.67
CA ASN A 12 -2.67 11.79 0.33
C ASN A 12 -2.17 11.49 -1.09
N ARG A 13 -2.44 12.37 -2.06
CA ARG A 13 -1.96 12.20 -3.45
C ARG A 13 -0.45 12.37 -3.55
N LEU A 14 0.12 13.36 -2.86
CA LEU A 14 1.57 13.57 -2.81
C LEU A 14 2.28 12.37 -2.18
N ALA A 15 1.79 11.84 -1.06
CA ALA A 15 2.36 10.68 -0.40
C ALA A 15 2.31 9.43 -1.28
N ASN A 16 1.17 9.16 -1.91
CA ASN A 16 1.04 8.02 -2.83
C ASN A 16 1.96 8.17 -4.05
N TRP A 17 2.10 9.38 -4.60
CA TRP A 17 3.00 9.65 -5.71
C TRP A 17 4.47 9.49 -5.34
N PHE A 18 4.85 9.96 -4.14
CA PHE A 18 6.19 9.78 -3.59
C PHE A 18 6.55 8.30 -3.46
N ILE A 19 5.67 7.49 -2.88
CA ILE A 19 5.88 6.03 -2.74
C ILE A 19 5.93 5.36 -4.12
N LYS A 20 5.08 5.80 -5.05
CA LYS A 20 5.05 5.29 -6.43
C LYS A 20 6.41 5.42 -7.11
N ILE A 21 7.05 6.59 -6.98
CA ILE A 21 8.38 6.86 -7.53
C ILE A 21 9.46 6.09 -6.77
N LEU A 22 9.42 6.13 -5.44
CA LEU A 22 10.44 5.53 -4.59
C LEU A 22 10.60 4.03 -4.83
N PHE A 23 9.48 3.32 -5.01
CA PHE A 23 9.47 1.87 -5.25
C PHE A 23 9.24 1.49 -6.71
N ASN A 24 9.14 2.47 -7.61
CA ASN A 24 8.86 2.28 -9.04
C ASN A 24 7.67 1.34 -9.33
N ILE A 25 6.56 1.55 -8.61
CA ILE A 25 5.36 0.71 -8.69
C ILE A 25 4.27 1.41 -9.52
N LYS A 26 3.35 0.65 -10.15
CA LYS A 26 2.20 1.27 -10.85
C LYS A 26 1.01 1.51 -9.94
N TYR A 27 1.04 0.98 -8.72
CA TYR A 27 -0.03 1.09 -7.73
C TYR A 27 -0.11 2.50 -7.14
N ASN A 28 -1.33 3.04 -7.05
CA ASN A 28 -1.57 4.47 -6.77
C ASN A 28 -2.23 4.74 -5.41
N ASP A 29 -2.50 3.70 -4.62
CA ASP A 29 -3.25 3.80 -3.36
C ASP A 29 -2.66 2.90 -2.26
N ILE A 30 -1.37 3.09 -1.98
CA ILE A 30 -0.64 2.23 -1.05
C ILE A 30 -1.00 2.48 0.40
N THR A 31 -1.47 3.67 0.74
CA THR A 31 -1.80 4.08 2.11
C THR A 31 -3.18 3.58 2.56
N ASN A 32 -4.01 3.06 1.65
CA ASN A 32 -5.33 2.57 1.99
C ASN A 32 -5.27 1.27 2.79
N ALA A 33 -5.92 1.21 3.94
CA ALA A 33 -5.95 0.02 4.78
C ALA A 33 -6.83 -1.11 4.22
N PHE A 34 -7.83 -0.76 3.40
CA PHE A 34 -8.78 -1.74 2.87
C PHE A 34 -8.24 -2.36 1.58
N LYS A 35 -7.58 -3.51 1.71
CA LYS A 35 -7.02 -4.29 0.60
C LYS A 35 -7.32 -5.77 0.80
N CYS A 36 -7.75 -6.45 -0.26
CA CYS A 36 -7.94 -7.89 -0.27
C CYS A 36 -6.75 -8.59 -0.91
N TYR A 37 -6.25 -9.65 -0.28
CA TYR A 37 -5.15 -10.46 -0.77
C TYR A 37 -5.60 -11.90 -0.95
N ARG A 38 -5.08 -12.58 -1.97
CA ARG A 38 -5.25 -14.03 -2.09
C ARG A 38 -4.48 -14.74 -0.99
N ARG A 39 -4.94 -15.93 -0.59
CA ARG A 39 -4.32 -16.69 0.50
C ARG A 39 -2.85 -16.98 0.23
N GLU A 40 -2.52 -17.37 -1.00
CA GLU A 40 -1.17 -17.67 -1.45
C GLU A 40 -0.22 -16.47 -1.39
N VAL A 41 -0.75 -15.23 -1.52
CA VAL A 41 0.04 -14.00 -1.37
C VAL A 41 0.39 -13.79 0.10
N ILE A 42 -0.59 -13.94 0.99
CA ILE A 42 -0.38 -13.82 2.44
C ILE A 42 0.62 -14.86 2.94
N ASP A 43 0.53 -16.08 2.45
CA ASP A 43 1.49 -17.14 2.80
C ASP A 43 2.89 -16.85 2.25
N GLY A 44 3.03 -16.28 1.05
CA GLY A 44 4.32 -15.96 0.43
C GLY A 44 5.04 -14.73 0.98
N ILE A 45 4.34 -13.82 1.67
CA ILE A 45 4.94 -12.59 2.26
C ILE A 45 5.30 -12.74 3.75
N LYS A 46 5.06 -13.90 4.35
CA LYS A 46 5.49 -14.19 5.73
C LYS A 46 7.03 -14.16 5.85
N PRO A 47 7.59 -13.77 7.01
CA PRO A 47 6.88 -13.28 8.20
C PRO A 47 6.42 -11.82 8.03
N ILE A 48 5.26 -11.49 8.60
CA ILE A 48 4.74 -10.12 8.69
C ILE A 48 5.21 -9.57 10.05
N LEU A 49 6.00 -8.49 10.06
CA LEU A 49 6.68 -7.98 11.25
C LEU A 49 6.10 -6.66 11.77
N SER A 50 5.12 -6.09 11.07
CA SER A 50 4.55 -4.77 11.35
C SER A 50 4.07 -4.62 12.78
N TYR A 51 4.52 -3.53 13.40
CA TYR A 51 3.94 -2.99 14.62
C TYR A 51 2.83 -1.99 14.26
N HIS A 52 1.67 -2.10 14.93
CA HIS A 52 0.52 -1.21 14.77
C HIS A 52 0.03 -1.05 13.32
N PHE A 53 -0.02 0.18 12.81
CA PHE A 53 -0.61 0.51 11.50
C PHE A 53 0.34 0.28 10.32
N ASN A 54 1.59 -0.10 10.56
CA ASN A 54 2.59 -0.31 9.53
C ASN A 54 2.22 -1.45 8.57
N ILE A 55 1.34 -2.36 9.00
CA ILE A 55 0.87 -3.50 8.21
C ILE A 55 0.22 -3.08 6.89
N THR A 56 -0.45 -1.92 6.88
CA THR A 56 -1.15 -1.37 5.71
C THR A 56 -0.21 -1.06 4.54
N VAL A 57 1.05 -0.74 4.84
CA VAL A 57 2.11 -0.42 3.87
C VAL A 57 3.05 -1.62 3.68
N GLU A 58 3.33 -2.39 4.74
CA GLU A 58 4.21 -3.55 4.65
C GLU A 58 3.66 -4.65 3.71
N LEU A 59 2.37 -5.00 3.84
CA LEU A 59 1.74 -6.03 3.03
C LEU A 59 1.83 -5.76 1.51
N PRO A 60 1.38 -4.60 0.99
CA PRO A 60 1.45 -4.34 -0.45
C PRO A 60 2.89 -4.24 -0.94
N LEU A 61 3.80 -3.63 -0.17
CA LEU A 61 5.21 -3.54 -0.57
C LEU A 61 5.85 -4.93 -0.65
N LYS A 62 5.66 -5.80 0.34
CA LYS A 62 6.17 -7.18 0.29
C LYS A 62 5.56 -7.97 -0.86
N ALA A 63 4.25 -7.80 -1.13
CA ALA A 63 3.60 -8.48 -2.25
C ALA A 63 4.20 -8.05 -3.60
N ILE A 64 4.44 -6.75 -3.80
CA ILE A 64 5.02 -6.22 -5.03
C ILE A 64 6.49 -6.66 -5.18
N VAL A 65 7.30 -6.56 -4.13
CA VAL A 65 8.70 -7.02 -4.15
C VAL A 65 8.82 -8.51 -4.43
N ARG A 66 7.84 -9.31 -4.01
CA ARG A 66 7.74 -10.76 -4.32
C ARG A 66 7.16 -11.06 -5.70
N ASN A 67 6.94 -10.05 -6.55
CA ASN A 67 6.41 -10.16 -7.90
C ASN A 67 4.99 -10.75 -7.98
N TYR A 68 4.15 -10.53 -6.97
CA TYR A 68 2.72 -10.85 -7.09
C TYR A 68 2.01 -9.81 -7.96
N ASN A 69 1.06 -10.27 -8.77
CA ASN A 69 0.24 -9.40 -9.61
C ASN A 69 -0.82 -8.66 -8.77
N TYR A 70 -1.05 -7.40 -9.12
CA TYR A 70 -1.97 -6.47 -8.44
C TYR A 70 -2.88 -5.74 -9.42
#